data_AF-A0A0N1FG20-F1
#
_entry.id   AF-A0A0N1FG20-F1
#
_cell.length_a   1.000
_cell.length_b   1.000
_cell.length_c   1.000
_cell.angle_alpha   90.00
_cell.angle_beta   90.00
_cell.angle_gamma   90.00
#
_symmetry.space_group_name_H-M   'P 1'
#
loop_
_entity.id
_entity.type
_entity.pdbx_description
1 polymer ?
#
loop_
_entity_poly.entity_id
_entity_poly.type
_entity_poly.pdbx_seq_one_letter_code
_entity_poly.pdbx_strand_id
1 'polypeptide(L)'
;MSALETFLATTKRIEALITNAANARRIPDRQASIAKSVRIDTPSWTVPAEQELAYAAAEALRGRLVADYQAAGEQRRDSILVEVAAELHALRAILPQQAAAVAIDLGQQARMLQHEAQGGTV
;
A
#
# COMPACT_ATOMS: atom_id res chain seq x y z
N MET A 1 15.33 -2.59 -23.64
CA MET A 1 14.33 -1.73 -22.99
C MET A 1 14.74 -0.29 -23.27
N SER A 2 13.86 0.50 -23.89
CA SER A 2 14.16 1.91 -24.22
C SER A 2 14.18 2.81 -22.98
N ALA A 3 14.70 4.03 -23.10
CA ALA A 3 14.65 5.03 -22.03
C ALA A 3 13.19 5.31 -21.62
N LEU A 4 12.30 5.42 -22.61
CA LEU A 4 10.86 5.65 -22.39
C LEU A 4 10.19 4.48 -21.67
N GLU A 5 10.45 3.24 -22.09
CA GLU A 5 9.92 2.04 -21.42
C GLU A 5 10.35 1.96 -19.95
N THR A 6 11.62 2.27 -19.69
CA THR A 6 12.19 2.26 -18.32
C THR A 6 11.54 3.33 -17.44
N PHE A 7 11.35 4.54 -17.98
CA PHE A 7 10.68 5.63 -17.27
C PHE A 7 9.21 5.29 -16.99
N LEU A 8 8.48 4.76 -17.97
CA LEU A 8 7.09 4.35 -17.80
C LEU A 8 6.92 3.19 -16.81
N ALA A 9 7.86 2.23 -16.79
CA ALA A 9 7.86 1.18 -15.79
C ALA A 9 8.08 1.76 -14.38
N THR A 10 8.96 2.75 -14.26
CA THR A 10 9.24 3.44 -12.99
C THR A 10 8.03 4.23 -12.49
N THR A 11 7.33 4.96 -13.37
CA THR A 11 6.11 5.69 -12.96
C THR A 11 4.98 4.75 -12.53
N LYS A 12 4.73 3.67 -13.28
CA LYS A 12 3.76 2.62 -12.89
C LYS A 12 4.09 2.01 -11.53
N ARG A 13 5.37 1.81 -11.24
CA ARG A 13 5.83 1.30 -9.95
C ARG A 13 5.53 2.30 -8.82
N ILE A 14 5.73 3.59 -9.04
CA ILE A 14 5.36 4.64 -8.06
C ILE A 14 3.86 4.65 -7.80
N GLU A 15 3.03 4.56 -8.83
CA GLU A 15 1.56 4.47 -8.68
C GLU A 15 1.14 3.25 -7.86
N ALA A 16 1.77 2.11 -8.10
CA ALA A 16 1.54 0.89 -7.32
C ALA A 16 1.94 1.06 -5.85
N LEU A 17 3.08 1.72 -5.57
CA LEU A 17 3.54 2.01 -4.21
C LEU A 17 2.59 2.95 -3.47
N ILE A 18 2.10 4.01 -4.12
CA ILE A 18 1.11 4.93 -3.55
C ILE A 18 -0.18 4.18 -3.21
N THR A 19 -0.64 3.33 -4.11
CA THR A 19 -1.83 2.49 -3.90
C THR A 19 -1.63 1.51 -2.73
N ASN A 20 -0.45 0.89 -2.64
CA ASN A 20 -0.11 -0.01 -1.55
C ASN A 20 -0.11 0.71 -0.19
N ALA A 21 0.51 1.91 -0.11
CA ALA A 21 0.49 2.74 1.09
C ALA A 21 -0.94 3.14 1.50
N ALA A 22 -1.81 3.48 0.54
CA ALA A 22 -3.21 3.80 0.82
C ALA A 22 -3.96 2.58 1.41
N ASN A 23 -3.72 1.38 0.86
CA ASN A 23 -4.32 0.14 1.34
C ASN A 23 -3.79 -0.29 2.72
N ALA A 24 -2.52 -0.02 3.01
CA ALA A 24 -1.90 -0.33 4.29
C ALA A 24 -2.58 0.38 5.47
N ARG A 25 -3.08 1.61 5.25
CA ARG A 25 -3.80 2.38 6.28
C ARG A 25 -5.02 1.66 6.86
N ARG A 26 -5.65 0.76 6.09
CA ARG A 26 -6.83 -0.01 6.50
C ARG A 26 -6.49 -1.35 7.16
N ILE A 27 -5.21 -1.69 7.35
CA ILE A 27 -4.81 -2.97 7.95
C ILE A 27 -5.23 -3.06 9.42
N PRO A 28 -4.99 -2.05 10.28
CA PRO A 28 -5.37 -2.12 11.69
C PRO A 28 -6.87 -2.38 11.88
N ASP A 29 -7.72 -1.65 11.17
CA ASP A 29 -9.17 -1.79 11.27
C ASP A 29 -9.66 -3.16 10.81
N ARG A 30 -9.08 -3.69 9.73
CA ARG A 30 -9.40 -5.04 9.23
C ARG A 30 -9.00 -6.12 10.23
N GLN A 31 -7.83 -6.00 10.86
CA GLN A 31 -7.39 -6.94 11.90
C GLN A 31 -8.27 -6.85 13.14
N ALA A 32 -8.57 -5.64 13.62
CA ALA A 32 -9.49 -5.42 14.73
C ALA A 32 -10.89 -6.00 14.45
N SER A 33 -11.37 -5.90 13.20
CA SER A 33 -12.66 -6.46 12.78
C SER A 33 -12.72 -7.99 12.88
N ILE A 34 -11.60 -8.70 12.70
CA ILE A 34 -11.53 -10.16 12.88
C ILE A 34 -11.78 -10.51 14.34
N ALA A 35 -11.16 -9.80 15.28
CA ALA A 35 -11.40 -10.02 16.71
C ALA A 35 -12.83 -9.62 17.13
N LYS A 36 -13.42 -8.58 16.52
CA LYS A 36 -14.80 -8.17 16.79
C LYS A 36 -15.87 -9.18 16.32
N SER A 37 -15.54 -10.05 15.36
CA SER A 37 -16.50 -11.05 14.86
C SER A 37 -16.68 -12.24 15.83
N VAL A 38 -15.82 -12.35 16.84
CA VAL A 38 -15.97 -13.33 17.92
C VAL A 38 -17.25 -12.98 18.70
N ARG A 39 -18.26 -13.86 18.57
CA ARG A 39 -19.52 -13.76 19.29
C ARG A 39 -19.38 -14.42 20.67
N ILE A 40 -19.94 -13.75 21.67
CA ILE A 40 -20.15 -14.31 23.00
C ILE A 40 -21.65 -14.61 23.06
N ASP A 41 -22.01 -15.88 22.98
CA ASP A 41 -23.41 -16.30 23.03
C ASP A 41 -23.92 -16.18 24.47
N THR A 42 -24.71 -15.14 24.73
CA THR A 42 -25.49 -15.01 25.97
C THR A 42 -26.90 -15.57 25.74
N PRO A 43 -27.38 -16.51 26.58
CA PRO A 43 -28.76 -16.97 26.51
C PRO A 43 -29.74 -15.83 26.83
N SER A 44 -30.94 -15.90 26.26
CA SER A 44 -31.98 -14.86 26.37
C SER A 44 -32.73 -14.83 27.71
N TRP A 45 -32.38 -15.72 28.65
CA TRP A 45 -32.97 -15.82 29.99
C TRP A 45 -32.02 -15.29 31.06
N THR A 46 -32.53 -15.05 32.27
CA THR A 46 -31.75 -14.61 33.43
C THR A 46 -30.58 -15.56 33.67
N VAL A 47 -29.38 -15.02 33.56
CA VAL A 47 -28.13 -15.74 33.70
C VAL A 47 -27.86 -15.93 35.20
N PRO A 48 -27.56 -17.14 35.69
CA PRO A 48 -27.12 -17.34 37.08
C PRO A 48 -25.91 -16.43 37.40
N ALA A 49 -25.82 -15.90 38.63
CA ALA A 49 -24.75 -14.97 39.02
C ALA A 49 -23.32 -15.48 38.73
N GLU A 50 -23.11 -16.80 38.78
CA GLU A 50 -21.85 -17.46 38.43
C GLU A 50 -21.49 -17.34 36.93
N GLN A 51 -22.50 -17.30 36.06
CA GLN A 51 -22.33 -17.12 34.63
C GLN A 51 -22.21 -15.63 34.24
N GLU A 52 -22.78 -14.69 35.00
CA GLU A 52 -22.57 -13.24 34.78
C GLU A 52 -21.08 -12.86 34.86
N LEU A 53 -20.37 -13.39 35.85
CA LEU A 53 -18.91 -13.21 35.99
C LEU A 53 -18.15 -13.80 34.79
N ALA A 54 -18.58 -14.95 34.28
CA ALA A 54 -17.99 -15.59 33.11
C ALA A 54 -18.20 -14.75 31.83
N TYR A 55 -19.38 -14.15 31.66
CA TYR A 55 -19.67 -13.24 30.54
C TYR A 55 -18.85 -11.95 30.60
N ALA A 56 -18.75 -11.34 31.78
CA ALA A 56 -17.91 -10.16 31.99
C ALA A 56 -16.43 -10.46 31.67
N ALA A 57 -15.93 -11.63 32.09
CA ALA A 57 -14.58 -12.09 31.76
C ALA A 57 -14.40 -12.34 30.25
N ALA A 58 -15.39 -12.95 29.58
CA ALA A 58 -15.36 -13.18 28.14
C ALA A 58 -15.36 -11.87 27.33
N GLU A 59 -16.16 -10.88 27.73
CA GLU A 59 -16.17 -9.55 27.11
C GLU A 59 -14.85 -8.81 27.33
N ALA A 60 -14.29 -8.89 28.54
CA ALA A 60 -12.97 -8.32 28.82
C ALA A 60 -11.87 -8.98 27.97
N LEU A 61 -11.93 -10.30 27.77
CA LEU A 61 -11.01 -11.03 26.90
C LEU A 61 -11.17 -10.61 25.43
N ARG A 62 -12.42 -10.47 24.96
CA ARG A 62 -12.71 -9.97 23.60
C ARG A 62 -12.14 -8.56 23.40
N GLY A 63 -12.31 -7.67 24.37
CA GLY A 63 -11.73 -6.33 24.34
C GLY A 63 -10.20 -6.34 24.21
N ARG A 64 -9.52 -7.21 24.98
CA ARG A 64 -8.06 -7.41 24.87
C ARG A 64 -7.66 -7.95 23.49
N LEU A 65 -8.36 -8.97 22.99
CA LEU A 65 -8.10 -9.52 21.65
C LEU A 65 -8.25 -8.45 20.56
N VAL A 66 -9.27 -7.58 20.63
CA VAL A 66 -9.42 -6.47 19.67
C VAL A 66 -8.21 -5.54 19.71
N ALA A 67 -7.74 -5.18 20.91
CA ALA A 67 -6.57 -4.32 21.07
C ALA A 67 -5.29 -4.99 20.53
N ASP A 68 -5.08 -6.28 20.83
CA ASP A 68 -3.90 -7.02 20.38
C ASP A 68 -3.86 -7.15 18.84
N TYR A 69 -5.00 -7.47 18.22
CA TYR A 69 -5.11 -7.53 16.76
C TYR A 69 -4.94 -6.17 16.10
N GLN A 70 -5.46 -5.11 16.72
CA GLN A 70 -5.25 -3.74 16.24
C GLN A 70 -3.76 -3.37 16.30
N ALA A 71 -3.08 -3.62 17.42
CA ALA A 71 -1.65 -3.35 17.58
C ALA A 71 -0.78 -4.15 16.58
N ALA A 72 -1.10 -5.43 16.36
CA ALA A 72 -0.44 -6.23 15.33
C ALA A 72 -0.67 -5.66 13.92
N GLY A 73 -1.88 -5.17 13.66
CA GLY A 73 -2.22 -4.48 12.41
C GLY A 73 -1.45 -3.17 12.22
N GLU A 74 -1.23 -2.41 13.29
CA GLU A 74 -0.42 -1.18 13.28
C GLU A 74 1.05 -1.47 12.97
N GLN A 75 1.64 -2.47 13.63
CA GLN A 75 3.01 -2.90 13.34
C GLN A 75 3.18 -3.30 11.86
N ARG A 76 2.22 -4.05 11.32
CA ARG A 76 2.23 -4.46 9.91
C ARG A 76 2.02 -3.29 8.95
N ARG A 77 1.15 -2.33 9.29
CA ARG A 77 1.00 -1.10 8.51
C ARG A 77 2.34 -0.36 8.47
N ASP A 78 2.99 -0.20 9.62
CA ASP A 78 4.19 0.60 9.75
C ASP A 78 5.37 -0.05 9.00
N SER A 79 5.51 -1.37 9.06
CA SER A 79 6.52 -2.08 8.26
C SER A 79 6.35 -1.84 6.76
N ILE A 80 5.11 -1.94 6.25
CA ILE A 80 4.80 -1.69 4.84
C ILE A 80 5.08 -0.22 4.47
N LEU A 81 4.71 0.73 5.34
CA LEU A 81 4.94 2.15 5.07
C LEU A 81 6.44 2.50 5.05
N VAL A 82 7.25 1.86 5.90
CA VAL A 82 8.71 2.01 5.89
C VAL A 82 9.31 1.47 4.59
N GLU A 83 8.90 0.27 4.16
CA GLU A 83 9.34 -0.32 2.90
C GLU A 83 8.97 0.57 1.70
N VAL A 84 7.71 1.00 1.62
CA VAL A 84 7.23 1.89 0.57
C VAL A 84 7.98 3.22 0.57
N ALA A 85 8.23 3.81 1.74
CA ALA A 85 8.98 5.06 1.85
C ALA A 85 10.42 4.90 1.35
N ALA A 86 11.11 3.85 1.76
CA ALA A 86 12.47 3.55 1.30
C ALA A 86 12.53 3.40 -0.22
N GLU A 87 11.56 2.69 -0.80
CA GLU A 87 11.49 2.48 -2.24
C GLU A 87 11.17 3.76 -3.02
N LEU A 88 10.21 4.56 -2.54
CA LEU A 88 9.92 5.87 -3.13
C LEU A 88 11.12 6.81 -3.06
N HIS A 89 11.90 6.78 -1.98
CA HIS A 89 13.14 7.54 -1.88
C HIS A 89 14.19 7.12 -2.92
N ALA A 90 14.35 5.80 -3.14
CA ALA A 90 15.25 5.30 -4.17
C ALA A 90 14.79 5.72 -5.58
N LEU A 91 13.50 5.60 -5.88
CA LEU A 91 12.94 5.99 -7.18
C LEU A 91 13.04 7.51 -7.41
N ARG A 92 12.82 8.33 -6.38
CA ARG A 92 12.99 9.78 -6.43
C ARG A 92 14.41 10.18 -6.85
N ALA A 93 15.43 9.44 -6.44
CA ALA A 93 16.82 9.75 -6.78
C ALA A 93 17.12 9.52 -8.27
N ILE A 94 16.51 8.51 -8.89
CA ILE A 94 16.80 8.11 -10.29
C ILE A 94 15.86 8.76 -11.32
N LEU A 95 14.66 9.14 -10.91
CA LEU A 95 13.61 9.70 -11.77
C LEU A 95 14.09 10.90 -12.64
N PRO A 96 14.81 11.90 -12.10
CA PRO A 96 15.27 13.04 -12.90
C PRO A 96 16.22 12.62 -14.02
N GLN A 97 17.13 11.69 -13.73
CA GLN A 97 18.07 11.17 -14.72
C GLN A 97 17.34 10.40 -15.82
N GLN A 98 16.36 9.58 -15.47
CA GLN A 98 15.53 8.87 -16.45
C GLN A 98 14.72 9.84 -17.31
N ALA A 99 14.10 10.87 -16.70
CA ALA A 99 13.34 11.87 -17.43
C ALA A 99 14.21 12.64 -18.43
N ALA A 100 15.44 13.00 -18.05
CA ALA A 100 16.40 13.64 -18.94
C ALA A 100 16.79 12.73 -20.12
N ALA A 101 17.04 11.45 -19.87
CA ALA A 101 17.34 10.48 -20.92
C ALA A 101 16.19 10.34 -21.93
N VAL A 102 14.94 10.28 -21.43
CA VAL A 102 13.74 10.24 -22.29
C VAL A 102 13.62 11.50 -23.14
N ALA A 103 13.83 12.69 -22.55
CA ALA A 103 13.75 13.95 -23.28
C ALA A 103 14.78 14.04 -24.42
N ILE A 104 16.00 13.56 -24.18
CA ILE A 104 17.06 13.51 -25.20
C ILE A 104 16.67 12.55 -26.33
N ASP A 105 16.24 11.35 -25.99
CA ASP A 105 15.87 10.29 -26.95
C ASP A 105 14.69 10.76 -27.84
N LEU A 106 13.62 11.27 -27.23
CA LEU A 106 12.48 11.83 -27.97
C LEU A 106 12.88 13.03 -28.84
N GLY A 107 13.79 13.88 -28.37
CA GLY A 107 14.30 15.01 -29.14
C GLY A 107 15.15 14.57 -30.35
N GLN A 108 15.91 13.49 -30.23
CA GLN A 108 16.65 12.90 -31.34
C GLN A 108 15.71 12.29 -32.38
N GLN A 109 14.71 11.52 -31.93
CA GLN A 109 13.69 10.94 -32.81
C GLN A 109 12.90 12.01 -33.56
N ALA A 110 12.49 13.08 -32.88
CA ALA A 110 11.79 14.20 -33.51
C ALA A 110 12.61 14.87 -34.62
N ARG A 111 13.92 15.06 -34.42
CA ARG A 111 14.82 15.62 -35.44
C ARG A 111 15.01 14.67 -36.63
N MET A 112 15.11 13.36 -36.40
CA MET A 112 15.20 12.37 -37.48
C MET A 112 13.94 12.38 -38.34
N LEU A 113 12.76 12.34 -37.72
CA LEU A 113 11.48 12.41 -38.41
C LEU A 113 11.32 13.71 -39.21
N GLN A 114 11.79 14.84 -38.67
CA GLN A 114 11.78 16.12 -39.39
C GLN A 114 12.70 16.09 -40.63
N HIS A 115 13.89 15.48 -40.52
CA HIS A 115 14.82 15.34 -41.64
C HIS A 115 14.27 14.41 -42.74
N GLU A 116 13.63 13.30 -42.34
CA GLU A 116 12.94 12.38 -43.27
C GLU A 116 11.77 13.08 -43.97
N ALA A 117 10.96 13.85 -43.24
CA ALA A 117 9.82 14.59 -43.78
C ALA A 117 10.21 15.75 -44.72
N GLN A 118 11.40 16.34 -44.53
CA GLN A 118 11.92 17.41 -45.39
C GLN A 118 12.57 16.87 -46.68
N GLY A 119 12.47 15.58 -46.95
CA GLY A 119 12.94 14.98 -48.20
C GLY A 119 14.45 14.83 -48.24
N GLY A 120 15.02 14.19 -47.22
CA GLY A 120 16.38 13.63 -47.28
C GLY A 120 16.49 12.54 -48.36
N THR A 121 16.33 12.91 -49.62
CA THR A 121 16.90 12.19 -50.76
C THR A 121 18.40 12.45 -50.72
N VAL A 122 19.15 11.43 -50.31
CA VAL A 122 20.47 11.18 -50.89
C VAL A 122 20.26 10.19 -52.02
#